data_AF-A0A2W2DFK5-F1
#
_entry.id   AF-A0A2W2DFK5-F1
#
_cell.length_a   1.000
_cell.length_b   1.000
_cell.length_c   1.000
_cell.angle_alpha   90.00
_cell.angle_beta   90.00
_cell.angle_gamma   90.00
#
_symmetry.space_group_name_H-M   'P 1'
#
loop_
_entity.id
_entity.type
_entity.pdbx_description
1 polymer ?
#
loop_
_entity_poly.entity_id
_entity_poly.type
_entity_poly.pdbx_seq_one_letter_code
_entity_poly.pdbx_strand_id
1 'polypeptide(L)'
;MPGDNDDLRVILSAFDGESQKWRELATLMGNLRGVAANLVLDSPAFFCGNPMTAQQLGKAYDDIHSLVDTLMKDAKTEFEQIAEALIIARDLYDEGDQMSASDFVKIYGE
;
A
#
# COMPACT_ATOMS: atom_id res chain seq x y z
N MET A 1 0.24 29.17 -21.63
CA MET A 1 -0.92 28.64 -22.39
C MET A 1 -1.68 27.69 -21.47
N PRO A 2 -2.93 27.28 -21.75
CA PRO A 2 -3.44 26.05 -21.13
C PRO A 2 -2.39 24.95 -21.37
N GLY A 3 -1.96 24.25 -20.31
CA GLY A 3 -0.85 23.30 -20.38
C GLY A 3 0.53 23.94 -20.55
N ASP A 4 1.05 24.60 -19.50
CA ASP A 4 2.50 24.70 -19.39
C ASP A 4 3.01 23.28 -19.14
N ASN A 5 3.57 22.67 -20.19
CA ASN A 5 3.90 21.25 -20.28
C ASN A 5 4.77 20.78 -19.11
N ASP A 6 5.54 21.69 -18.50
CA ASP A 6 6.37 21.41 -17.34
C ASP A 6 5.56 21.26 -16.04
N ASP A 7 4.52 22.08 -15.80
CA ASP A 7 3.68 21.96 -14.60
C ASP A 7 2.89 20.65 -14.61
N LEU A 8 2.35 20.29 -15.78
CA LEU A 8 1.63 19.03 -15.94
C LEU A 8 2.56 17.84 -15.72
N ARG A 9 3.77 17.87 -16.31
CA ARG A 9 4.79 16.83 -16.10
C ARG A 9 5.21 16.73 -14.65
N VAL A 10 5.36 17.84 -13.93
CA VAL A 10 5.67 17.83 -12.50
C VAL A 10 4.55 17.13 -11.72
N ILE A 11 3.29 17.46 -11.98
CA ILE A 11 2.14 16.84 -11.32
C ILE A 11 2.05 15.34 -11.63
N LEU A 12 2.14 14.94 -12.90
CA LEU A 12 2.12 13.54 -13.30
C LEU A 12 3.28 12.76 -12.68
N SER A 13 4.48 13.34 -12.64
CA SER A 13 5.66 12.73 -12.00
C SER A 13 5.50 12.62 -10.48
N ALA A 14 4.76 13.53 -9.84
CA ALA A 14 4.45 13.44 -8.41
C ALA A 14 3.50 12.28 -8.12
N PHE A 15 2.50 12.04 -8.97
CA PHE A 15 1.64 10.85 -8.87
C PHE A 15 2.45 9.55 -9.03
N ASP A 16 3.37 9.50 -10.00
CA ASP A 16 4.25 8.34 -10.20
C ASP A 16 5.15 8.10 -8.98
N GLY A 17 5.79 9.16 -8.50
CA GLY A 17 6.67 9.09 -7.33
C GLY A 17 5.94 8.68 -6.07
N GLU A 18 4.71 9.17 -5.85
CA GLU A 18 3.91 8.78 -4.70
C GLU A 18 3.40 7.34 -4.83
N SER A 19 2.88 6.94 -5.99
CA SER A 19 2.46 5.55 -6.26
C SER A 19 3.60 4.57 -6.00
N GLN A 20 4.82 4.90 -6.42
CA GLN A 20 5.99 4.07 -6.18
C GLN A 20 6.27 3.87 -4.68
N LYS A 21 6.19 4.92 -3.86
CA LYS A 21 6.37 4.79 -2.40
C LYS A 21 5.37 3.82 -1.79
N TRP A 22 4.10 3.88 -2.21
CA TRP A 22 3.08 2.96 -1.73
C TRP A 22 3.38 1.51 -2.14
N ARG A 23 3.88 1.26 -3.36
CA ARG A 23 4.34 -0.08 -3.78
C ARG A 23 5.54 -0.57 -2.97
N GLU A 24 6.46 0.31 -2.64
CA GLU A 24 7.62 -0.02 -1.79
C GLU A 24 7.17 -0.38 -0.37
N LEU A 25 6.22 0.36 0.20
CA LEU A 25 5.61 0.03 1.49
C LEU A 25 4.85 -1.30 1.46
N ALA A 26 4.09 -1.57 0.40
CA ALA A 26 3.41 -2.86 0.22
C ALA A 26 4.41 -4.02 0.18
N THR A 27 5.52 -3.84 -0.55
CA THR A 27 6.61 -4.81 -0.63
C THR A 27 7.24 -5.04 0.73
N LEU A 28 7.51 -3.97 1.48
CA LEU A 28 8.03 -4.05 2.84
C LEU A 28 7.09 -4.83 3.77
N MET A 29 5.78 -4.57 3.72
CA MET A 29 4.80 -5.32 4.51
C MET A 29 4.78 -6.80 4.14
N GLY A 30 4.88 -7.13 2.85
CA GLY A 30 5.02 -8.52 2.39
C GLY A 30 6.27 -9.21 2.96
N ASN A 31 7.40 -8.50 2.98
CA ASN A 31 8.65 -9.02 3.54
C ASN A 31 8.56 -9.21 5.06
N LEU A 32 8.03 -8.22 5.78
CA LEU A 32 7.84 -8.27 7.23
C LEU A 32 6.88 -9.40 7.62
N ARG A 33 5.80 -9.59 6.86
CA ARG A 33 4.89 -10.72 7.03
C ARG A 33 5.62 -12.06 6.86
N GLY A 34 6.45 -12.18 5.83
CA GLY A 34 7.27 -13.37 5.60
C GLY A 34 8.21 -13.68 6.78
N VAL A 35 8.79 -12.64 7.40
CA VAL A 35 9.59 -12.80 8.63
C VAL A 35 8.72 -13.19 9.82
N ALA A 36 7.60 -12.50 10.03
CA ALA A 36 6.68 -12.73 11.14
C ALA A 36 6.08 -14.15 11.10
N ALA A 37 5.79 -14.69 9.93
CA ALA A 37 5.29 -16.05 9.76
C ALA A 37 6.24 -17.13 10.32
N ASN A 38 7.54 -16.84 10.43
CA ASN A 38 8.53 -17.75 11.01
C ASN A 38 8.70 -17.60 12.52
N LEU A 39 8.05 -16.61 13.14
CA LEU A 39 8.04 -16.41 14.60
C LEU A 39 6.94 -17.30 15.19
N VAL A 40 7.12 -18.63 15.12
CA VAL A 40 6.25 -19.59 15.79
C VAL A 40 6.99 -20.11 17.02
N LEU A 41 6.29 -20.17 18.16
CA LEU A 41 6.83 -20.68 19.40
C LEU A 41 6.15 -22.01 19.74
N ASP A 42 6.95 -23.05 19.97
CA ASP A 42 6.42 -24.34 20.42
C ASP A 42 5.96 -24.27 21.88
N SER A 43 5.02 -25.16 22.25
CA SER A 43 4.46 -25.26 23.60
C SER A 43 5.49 -25.24 24.76
N PRO A 44 6.69 -25.84 24.65
CA PRO A 44 7.72 -25.75 25.70
C PRO A 44 8.21 -24.33 25.99
N ALA A 45 8.11 -23.39 25.03
CA ALA A 45 8.49 -21.99 25.21
C ALA A 45 7.62 -21.28 26.25
N PHE A 46 6.41 -21.79 26.49
CA PHE A 46 5.44 -21.22 27.43
C PHE A 46 5.38 -21.96 28.77
N PHE A 47 6.25 -22.96 28.98
CA PHE A 47 6.18 -23.81 30.17
C PHE A 47 6.70 -23.09 31.43
N CYS A 48 5.77 -22.66 32.28
CA CYS A 48 6.05 -22.02 33.57
C CYS A 48 5.71 -22.94 34.77
N GLY A 49 5.99 -24.25 34.66
CA GLY A 49 5.74 -25.23 35.73
C GLY A 49 4.27 -25.68 35.87
N ASN A 50 3.34 -25.12 35.10
CA ASN A 50 1.94 -25.56 35.02
C ASN A 50 1.53 -25.77 33.54
N PRO A 51 1.15 -27.00 33.13
CA PRO A 51 0.73 -27.29 31.75
C PRO A 51 -0.49 -26.48 31.27
N MET A 52 -1.46 -26.23 32.15
CA MET A 52 -2.66 -25.48 31.80
C MET A 52 -2.34 -24.01 31.49
N THR A 53 -1.46 -23.40 32.29
CA THR A 53 -1.01 -22.02 32.07
C THR A 53 -0.18 -21.92 30.79
N ALA A 54 0.68 -22.91 30.50
CA ALA A 54 1.45 -22.96 29.27
C ALA A 54 0.55 -23.04 28.03
N GLN A 55 -0.52 -23.84 28.08
CA GLN A 55 -1.50 -23.93 26.99
C GLN A 55 -2.23 -22.61 26.75
N GLN A 56 -2.64 -21.92 27.82
CA GLN A 56 -3.31 -20.62 27.71
C GLN A 56 -2.40 -19.54 27.11
N LEU A 57 -1.13 -19.49 27.53
CA LEU A 57 -0.14 -18.56 27.00
C LEU A 57 0.20 -18.84 25.53
N GLY A 58 0.34 -20.12 25.15
CA GLY A 58 0.53 -20.51 23.75
C GLY A 58 -0.63 -20.08 22.86
N LYS A 59 -1.87 -20.33 23.31
CA LYS A 59 -3.06 -19.85 22.57
C LYS A 59 -3.09 -18.33 22.44
N ALA A 60 -2.82 -17.60 23.52
CA ALA A 60 -2.79 -16.14 23.48
C ALA A 60 -1.71 -15.60 22.52
N TYR A 61 -0.56 -16.28 22.45
CA TYR A 61 0.48 -15.98 21.47
C TYR A 61 0.00 -16.24 20.04
N ASP A 62 -0.59 -17.40 19.76
CA ASP A 62 -1.09 -17.76 18.43
C ASP A 62 -2.18 -16.78 17.96
N ASP A 63 -3.08 -16.35 18.86
CA ASP A 63 -4.11 -15.37 18.56
C ASP A 63 -3.50 -14.01 18.16
N ILE A 64 -2.47 -13.55 18.89
CA ILE A 64 -1.75 -12.31 18.57
C ILE A 64 -0.94 -12.46 17.28
N HIS A 65 -0.28 -13.59 17.09
CA HIS A 65 0.51 -13.89 15.89
C HIS A 65 -0.36 -13.86 14.64
N SER A 66 -1.53 -14.51 14.69
CA SER A 66 -2.54 -14.51 13.63
C SER A 66 -3.09 -13.10 13.34
N LEU A 67 -3.35 -12.31 14.39
CA LEU A 67 -3.76 -10.92 14.23
C LEU A 67 -2.68 -10.09 13.51
N VAL A 68 -1.41 -10.24 13.90
CA VAL A 68 -0.30 -9.53 13.28
C VAL A 68 -0.12 -9.96 11.81
N ASP A 69 -0.23 -11.25 11.50
CA ASP A 69 -0.18 -11.74 10.10
C ASP A 69 -1.29 -11.12 9.25
N THR A 70 -2.51 -11.06 9.80
CA THR A 70 -3.68 -10.48 9.13
C THR A 70 -3.47 -8.99 8.87
N LEU A 71 -3.03 -8.23 9.88
CA LEU A 71 -2.78 -6.79 9.74
C LEU A 71 -1.70 -6.50 8.68
N MET A 72 -0.61 -7.27 8.66
CA MET A 72 0.44 -7.08 7.66
C MET A 72 -0.03 -7.44 6.24
N LYS A 73 -0.87 -8.48 6.11
CA LYS A 73 -1.48 -8.86 4.84
C LYS A 73 -2.41 -7.75 4.33
N ASP A 74 -3.30 -7.26 5.18
CA ASP A 74 -4.28 -6.24 4.82
C ASP A 74 -3.58 -4.92 4.49
N ALA A 75 -2.58 -4.51 5.29
CA ALA A 75 -1.77 -3.33 5.02
C ALA A 75 -1.06 -3.41 3.65
N LYS A 76 -0.49 -4.58 3.30
CA LYS A 76 0.08 -4.78 1.97
C LYS A 76 -0.96 -4.53 0.87
N THR A 77 -2.14 -5.14 1.00
CA THR A 77 -3.21 -5.01 0.00
C THR A 77 -3.71 -3.57 -0.11
N GLU A 78 -3.92 -2.88 1.00
CA GLU A 78 -4.34 -1.48 0.99
C GLU A 78 -3.29 -0.57 0.35
N PHE A 79 -2.01 -0.79 0.62
CA PHE A 79 -0.93 -0.02 -0.01
C PHE A 79 -0.84 -0.27 -1.52
N GLU A 80 -1.06 -1.50 -1.99
CA GLU A 80 -1.17 -1.79 -3.44
C GLU A 80 -2.36 -1.06 -4.07
N GLN A 81 -3.52 -1.05 -3.41
CA GLN A 81 -4.71 -0.35 -3.88
C GLN A 81 -4.52 1.16 -3.94
N ILE A 82 -3.88 1.77 -2.93
CA ILE A 82 -3.56 3.20 -2.94
C ILE A 82 -2.62 3.53 -4.11
N ALA A 83 -1.59 2.70 -4.32
CA ALA A 83 -0.67 2.88 -5.44
C ALA A 83 -1.39 2.84 -6.80
N GLU A 84 -2.31 1.89 -6.99
CA GLU A 84 -3.12 1.80 -8.22
C GLU A 84 -4.08 2.98 -8.36
N ALA A 85 -4.75 3.39 -7.28
CA ALA A 85 -5.64 4.54 -7.30
C ALA A 85 -4.92 5.83 -7.72
N LEU A 86 -3.67 6.01 -7.32
CA LEU A 86 -2.85 7.16 -7.73
C LEU A 86 -2.51 7.12 -9.23
N ILE A 87 -2.27 5.95 -9.81
CA ILE A 87 -2.05 5.81 -11.26
C ILE A 87 -3.35 6.10 -12.03
N ILE A 88 -4.48 5.60 -11.55
CA ILE A 88 -5.78 5.91 -12.16
C ILE A 88 -6.07 7.41 -12.10
N ALA A 89 -5.79 8.06 -10.96
CA ALA A 89 -5.97 9.50 -10.80
C ALA A 89 -5.05 10.30 -11.74
N ARG A 90 -3.81 9.85 -11.93
CA ARG A 90 -2.86 10.42 -12.89
C ARG A 90 -3.40 10.36 -14.31
N ASP A 91 -3.87 9.18 -14.74
CA ASP A 91 -4.36 8.96 -16.11
C ASP A 91 -5.59 9.83 -16.39
N LEU A 92 -6.52 9.92 -15.42
CA LEU A 92 -7.67 10.82 -15.50
C LEU A 92 -7.28 12.30 -15.56
N TYR A 93 -6.21 12.69 -14.87
CA TYR A 93 -5.73 14.07 -14.89
C TYR A 93 -5.13 14.44 -16.26
N ASP A 94 -4.31 13.56 -16.85
CA ASP A 94 -3.74 13.75 -18.19
C ASP A 94 -4.84 13.81 -19.27
N GLU A 95 -5.81 12.89 -19.24
CA GLU A 95 -6.94 12.90 -20.17
C GLU A 95 -7.79 14.18 -20.05
N GLY A 96 -8.05 14.64 -18.82
CA GLY A 96 -8.79 15.87 -18.54
C GLY A 96 -8.11 17.13 -19.08
N ASP A 97 -6.78 17.20 -18.97
CA ASP A 97 -6.01 18.33 -19.52
C ASP A 97 -6.02 18.29 -21.06
N GLN A 98 -5.83 17.12 -21.67
CA GLN A 98 -5.88 16.96 -23.13
C GLN A 98 -7.23 17.37 -23.71
N MET A 99 -8.34 17.00 -23.06
CA MET A 99 -9.68 17.42 -23.47
C MET A 99 -9.85 18.93 -23.35
N SER A 100 -9.41 19.53 -22.24
CA SER A 100 -9.49 20.97 -22.01
C SER A 100 -8.69 21.74 -23.05
N ALA A 101 -7.46 21.31 -23.34
CA ALA A 101 -6.60 21.91 -24.36
C ALA A 101 -7.23 21.84 -25.76
N SER A 102 -7.83 20.70 -26.12
CA SER A 102 -8.56 20.51 -27.39
C SER A 102 -9.73 21.48 -27.52
N ASP A 103 -10.50 21.69 -26.46
CA ASP A 103 -11.66 22.60 -26.47
C ASP A 103 -11.24 24.08 -26.48
N PHE A 104 -10.15 24.45 -25.80
CA PHE A 104 -9.60 25.81 -25.90
C PHE A 104 -9.16 26.17 -27.31
N VAL A 105 -8.50 25.24 -28.03
CA VAL A 105 -8.12 25.45 -29.45
C VAL A 105 -9.36 25.60 -30.33
N LYS A 106 -10.43 24.83 -30.10
CA LYS A 106 -11.67 24.98 -30.87
C LYS A 106 -12.39 26.31 -30.62
N ILE A 107 -12.33 26.85 -29.41
CA ILE A 107 -13.07 28.08 -29.03
C ILE A 107 -12.28 29.35 -29.38
N TYR A 108 -10.95 29.33 -29.25
CA TYR A 108 -10.10 30.52 -29.36
C TYR A 108 -9.03 30.44 -30.46
N GLY A 109 -9.02 29.38 -31.28
CA GLY A 109 -8.00 29.12 -32.30
C GLY A 109 -8.26 29.72 -33.70
N GLU A 110 -9.25 30.61 -33.84
CA GLU A 110 -9.36 31.53 -35.00
C GLU A 110 -8.61 32.85 -34.72
#